data_AF-A0A9D7X6T0-F1
#
_entry.id   AF-A0A9D7X6T0-F1
#
_cell.length_a   1.000
_cell.length_b   1.000
_cell.length_c   1.000
_cell.angle_alpha   90.00
_cell.angle_beta   90.00
_cell.angle_gamma   90.00
#
_symmetry.space_group_name_H-M   'P 1'
#
loop_
_entity.id
_entity.type
_entity.pdbx_description
1 polymer ?
#
loop_
_entity_poly.entity_id
_entity_poly.type
_entity_poly.pdbx_seq_one_letter_code
_entity_poly.pdbx_strand_id
1 'polypeptide(L)'
;MFDAGRNKISLLLVMDMQDGMYDIPPQETTLLESERLARIEQRKAAMESLAADLQPFIDQMRDSGAEIIWVVMDEERNTPYGGLFNLTPAPQDQWVVKSVPSAYAGNEDFFDSYVWRAEAEGKELEINTCGLWALECVNATHTSFHNAGYDSRIVGDMILDSHNPGRKGQRPNRGEKQILDQIAQETSGDSAIKWSGELLEEHRARNPRHTPLELSL
;
A
#
# COMPACT_ATOMS: atom_id res chain seq x y z
N MET A 1 -27.07 -0.29 -21.57
CA MET A 1 -26.23 -1.02 -20.60
C MET A 1 -25.21 -0.04 -20.07
N PHE A 2 -25.20 0.21 -18.76
CA PHE A 2 -24.17 1.03 -18.11
C PHE A 2 -22.91 0.18 -17.99
N ASP A 3 -21.77 0.70 -18.44
CA ASP A 3 -20.50 -0.02 -18.45
C ASP A 3 -19.88 0.05 -17.05
N ALA A 4 -20.32 -0.86 -16.17
CA ALA A 4 -20.06 -0.84 -14.73
C ALA A 4 -18.57 -0.80 -14.34
N GLY A 5 -17.67 -1.16 -15.25
CA GLY A 5 -16.22 -1.13 -15.00
C GLY A 5 -15.60 0.27 -14.95
N ARG A 6 -16.12 1.27 -15.70
CA ARG A 6 -15.40 2.55 -15.93
C ARG A 6 -15.63 3.64 -14.88
N ASN A 7 -16.36 3.34 -13.81
CA ASN A 7 -16.95 4.36 -12.96
C ASN A 7 -16.48 4.26 -11.52
N LYS A 8 -15.16 4.20 -11.31
CA LYS A 8 -14.55 4.13 -9.98
C LYS A 8 -13.64 5.33 -9.70
N ILE A 9 -13.61 5.76 -8.44
CA ILE A 9 -12.53 6.52 -7.84
C ILE A 9 -11.61 5.49 -7.19
N SER A 10 -10.33 5.50 -7.52
CA SER A 10 -9.38 4.57 -6.92
C SER A 10 -8.33 5.29 -6.11
N LEU A 11 -8.10 4.77 -4.90
CA LEU A 11 -7.08 5.22 -3.98
C LEU A 11 -5.97 4.17 -3.93
N LEU A 12 -4.72 4.64 -3.90
CA LEU A 12 -3.56 3.83 -3.53
C LEU A 12 -2.99 4.36 -2.22
N LEU A 13 -3.11 3.57 -1.15
CA LEU A 13 -2.54 3.85 0.15
C LEU A 13 -1.14 3.23 0.20
N VAL A 14 -0.13 4.08 0.35
CA VAL A 14 1.27 3.66 0.54
C VAL A 14 1.60 3.77 2.02
N MET A 15 1.69 2.61 2.66
CA MET A 15 1.77 2.47 4.11
C MET A 15 3.21 2.53 4.61
N ASP A 16 3.47 3.48 5.51
CA ASP A 16 4.57 3.49 6.48
C ASP A 16 5.97 3.33 5.85
N MET A 17 6.17 3.75 4.59
CA MET A 17 7.46 3.75 3.90
C MET A 17 8.34 4.93 4.35
N GLN A 18 8.54 5.12 5.66
CA GLN A 18 9.35 6.20 6.24
C GLN A 18 10.80 5.77 6.46
N ASP A 19 11.71 6.74 6.50
CA ASP A 19 13.08 6.54 6.97
C ASP A 19 13.07 6.10 8.45
N GLY A 20 13.89 5.10 8.78
CA GLY A 20 13.97 4.56 10.15
C GLY A 20 13.09 3.33 10.40
N MET A 21 12.12 3.04 9.53
CA MET A 21 11.25 1.85 9.70
C MET A 21 11.98 0.51 9.51
N TYR A 22 13.21 0.53 9.00
CA TYR A 22 14.11 -0.63 8.94
C TYR A 22 14.83 -0.91 10.27
N ASP A 23 14.74 -0.01 11.26
CA ASP A 23 15.40 -0.21 12.56
C ASP A 23 14.75 -1.38 13.31
N ILE A 24 15.39 -1.78 14.40
CA ILE A 24 15.01 -2.94 15.18
C ILE A 24 14.04 -2.54 16.28
N PRO A 25 12.88 -3.22 16.39
CA PRO A 25 11.96 -3.01 17.49
C PRO A 25 12.69 -3.11 18.83
N PRO A 26 12.32 -2.29 19.83
CA PRO A 26 12.95 -2.33 21.16
C PRO A 26 12.94 -3.72 21.83
N GLN A 27 12.06 -4.60 21.37
CA GLN A 27 11.88 -5.97 21.86
C GLN A 27 13.04 -6.91 21.51
N GLU A 28 13.85 -6.57 20.49
CA GLU A 28 15.02 -7.36 20.09
C GLU A 28 16.34 -6.79 20.69
N THR A 29 16.26 -6.04 21.80
CA THR A 29 17.41 -5.44 22.53
C THR A 29 18.37 -6.47 23.13
N THR A 30 18.03 -7.76 23.09
CA THR A 30 18.87 -8.87 23.56
C THR A 30 19.87 -9.37 22.52
N LEU A 31 19.79 -8.90 21.27
CA LEU A 31 20.72 -9.25 20.21
C LEU A 31 22.11 -8.65 20.45
N LEU A 32 23.15 -9.35 19.98
CA LEU A 32 24.47 -8.76 19.90
C LEU A 32 24.47 -7.60 18.89
N GLU A 33 25.27 -6.56 19.11
CA GLU A 33 25.31 -5.39 18.22
C GLU A 33 25.64 -5.79 16.76
N SER A 34 26.50 -6.79 16.55
CA SER A 34 26.78 -7.31 15.20
C SER A 34 25.57 -7.98 14.53
N GLU A 35 24.73 -8.67 15.31
CA GLU A 35 23.50 -9.29 14.82
C GLU A 35 22.43 -8.24 14.56
N ARG A 36 22.36 -7.23 15.43
CA ARG A 36 21.51 -6.05 15.28
C ARG A 36 21.82 -5.32 13.97
N LEU A 37 23.09 -4.98 13.73
CA LEU A 37 23.51 -4.31 12.50
C LEU A 37 23.23 -5.16 11.24
N ALA A 38 23.50 -6.47 11.29
CA ALA A 38 23.21 -7.37 10.17
C ALA A 38 21.70 -7.44 9.84
N ARG A 39 20.83 -7.44 10.85
CA ARG A 39 19.38 -7.40 10.66
C ARG A 39 18.90 -6.06 10.11
N ILE A 40 19.45 -4.94 10.59
CA ILE A 40 19.17 -3.60 10.06
C ILE A 40 19.55 -3.54 8.58
N GLU A 41 20.75 -4.00 8.22
CA GLU A 41 21.22 -4.03 6.83
C GLU A 41 20.31 -4.89 5.95
N GLN A 42 19.90 -6.07 6.43
CA GLN A 42 18.96 -6.93 5.72
C GLN A 42 17.59 -6.27 5.51
N ARG A 43 17.02 -5.65 6.56
CA ARG A 43 15.73 -4.95 6.48
C ARG A 43 15.79 -3.77 5.55
N LYS A 44 16.86 -2.97 5.65
CA LYS A 44 17.10 -1.84 4.76
C LYS A 44 17.18 -2.30 3.31
N ALA A 45 17.95 -3.35 3.00
CA ALA A 45 18.03 -3.90 1.64
C ALA A 45 16.67 -4.40 1.11
N ALA A 46 15.84 -4.99 1.97
CA ALA A 46 14.48 -5.39 1.61
C ALA A 46 13.59 -4.17 1.32
N MET A 47 13.65 -3.13 2.15
CA MET A 47 12.95 -1.87 1.92
C MET A 47 13.44 -1.15 0.65
N GLU A 48 14.74 -1.17 0.36
CA GLU A 48 15.30 -0.60 -0.88
C GLU A 48 14.76 -1.32 -2.11
N SER A 49 14.66 -2.64 -2.02
CA SER A 49 14.03 -3.44 -3.07
C SER A 49 12.56 -3.08 -3.26
N LEU A 50 11.79 -3.01 -2.17
CA LEU A 50 10.37 -2.68 -2.23
C LEU A 50 10.16 -1.26 -2.78
N ALA A 51 10.94 -0.27 -2.32
CA ALA A 51 10.85 1.11 -2.81
C ALA A 51 11.14 1.21 -4.31
N ALA A 52 12.12 0.44 -4.81
CA ALA A 52 12.45 0.39 -6.23
C ALA A 52 11.31 -0.21 -7.10
N ASP A 53 10.51 -1.10 -6.54
CA ASP A 53 9.34 -1.70 -7.22
C ASP A 53 8.08 -0.81 -7.05
N LEU A 54 7.91 -0.19 -5.87
CA LEU A 54 6.80 0.70 -5.53
C LEU A 54 6.82 2.00 -6.34
N GLN A 55 7.97 2.68 -6.48
CA GLN A 55 8.00 3.99 -7.14
C GLN A 55 7.43 3.93 -8.58
N PRO A 56 7.89 3.01 -9.47
CA PRO A 56 7.31 2.88 -10.80
C PRO A 56 5.83 2.48 -10.79
N PHE A 57 5.39 1.68 -9.80
CA PHE A 57 3.99 1.28 -9.67
C PHE A 57 3.11 2.46 -9.24
N ILE A 58 3.55 3.26 -8.26
CA ILE A 58 2.89 4.49 -7.80
C ILE A 58 2.76 5.47 -8.97
N ASP A 59 3.83 5.66 -9.73
CA ASP A 59 3.83 6.56 -10.90
C ASP A 59 2.82 6.10 -11.95
N GLN A 60 2.77 4.80 -12.25
CA GLN A 60 1.80 4.24 -13.20
C GLN A 60 0.35 4.33 -12.70
N MET A 61 0.11 4.08 -11.41
CA MET A 61 -1.22 4.22 -10.80
C MET A 61 -1.67 5.68 -10.87
N ARG A 62 -0.78 6.63 -10.53
CA ARG A 62 -1.02 8.06 -10.61
C ARG A 62 -1.33 8.51 -12.05
N ASP A 63 -0.53 8.08 -13.02
CA ASP A 63 -0.74 8.36 -14.45
C ASP A 63 -2.07 7.77 -14.97
N SER A 64 -2.52 6.67 -14.38
CA SER A 64 -3.82 6.07 -14.68
C SER A 64 -5.00 6.74 -13.97
N GLY A 65 -4.74 7.78 -13.17
CA GLY A 65 -5.77 8.58 -12.49
C GLY A 65 -6.14 8.11 -11.09
N ALA A 66 -5.37 7.20 -10.49
CA ALA A 66 -5.52 6.87 -9.08
C ALA A 66 -4.97 8.00 -8.19
N GLU A 67 -5.62 8.24 -7.06
CA GLU A 67 -5.13 9.18 -6.04
C GLU A 67 -4.20 8.46 -5.07
N ILE A 68 -3.03 9.06 -4.82
CA ILE A 68 -2.02 8.50 -3.94
C ILE A 68 -2.17 9.11 -2.55
N ILE A 69 -2.28 8.26 -1.54
CA ILE A 69 -2.35 8.64 -0.13
C ILE A 69 -1.14 8.04 0.58
N TRP A 70 -0.27 8.91 1.08
CA TRP A 70 0.85 8.53 1.91
C TRP A 70 0.38 8.40 3.36
N VAL A 71 0.45 7.18 3.89
CA VAL A 71 0.09 6.91 5.27
C VAL A 71 1.37 6.80 6.08
N VAL A 72 1.49 7.59 7.14
CA VAL A 72 2.67 7.66 8.00
C VAL A 72 2.29 7.46 9.46
N MET A 73 3.14 6.74 10.19
CA MET A 73 2.99 6.54 11.63
C MET A 73 3.53 7.76 12.40
N ASP A 74 2.73 8.25 13.35
CA ASP A 74 3.13 9.27 14.32
C ASP A 74 3.93 8.61 15.45
N GLU A 75 5.23 8.46 15.26
CA GLU A 75 6.12 8.07 16.35
C GLU A 75 6.31 9.27 17.29
N GLU A 76 6.07 9.06 18.59
CA GLU A 76 6.01 10.12 19.60
C GLU A 76 7.11 11.21 19.47
N ARG A 77 6.66 12.44 19.19
CA ARG A 77 7.27 13.75 19.50
C ARG A 77 8.48 14.19 18.65
N ASN A 78 8.18 15.15 17.78
CA ASN A 78 9.05 16.24 17.30
C ASN A 78 10.16 15.92 16.29
N THR A 79 10.25 14.71 15.75
CA THR A 79 10.97 14.51 14.49
C THR A 79 10.01 14.84 13.35
N PRO A 80 10.22 15.95 12.60
CA PRO A 80 9.42 16.21 11.42
C PRO A 80 9.57 14.99 10.53
N TYR A 81 8.45 14.36 10.19
CA TYR A 81 8.28 13.21 9.31
C TYR A 81 9.61 12.79 8.69
N GLY A 82 10.27 11.77 9.27
CA GLY A 82 11.40 11.15 8.61
C GLY A 82 11.02 10.94 7.14
N GLY A 83 11.89 11.38 6.23
CA GLY A 83 11.58 11.38 4.80
C GLY A 83 11.05 10.02 4.35
N LEU A 84 10.31 9.99 3.26
CA LEU A 84 9.93 8.69 2.68
C LEU A 84 11.20 7.95 2.24
N PHE A 85 11.28 6.67 2.59
CA PHE A 85 12.44 5.85 2.30
C PHE A 85 12.53 5.54 0.81
N ASN A 86 13.42 6.23 0.10
CA ASN A 86 13.66 6.08 -1.35
C ASN A 86 12.39 6.20 -2.23
N LEU A 87 11.38 6.93 -1.77
CA LEU A 87 10.16 7.25 -2.52
C LEU A 87 9.99 8.76 -2.65
N THR A 88 9.42 9.19 -3.78
CA THR A 88 9.23 10.61 -4.10
C THR A 88 7.73 10.90 -4.22
N PRO A 89 7.16 11.70 -3.29
CA PRO A 89 5.76 12.11 -3.36
C PRO A 89 5.58 13.20 -4.43
N ALA A 90 4.41 13.23 -5.06
CA ALA A 90 4.03 14.30 -5.98
C ALA A 90 3.21 15.39 -5.24
N PRO A 91 3.20 16.65 -5.72
CA PRO A 91 2.50 17.74 -5.03
C PRO A 91 0.99 17.53 -4.82
N GLN A 92 0.35 16.69 -5.63
CA GLN A 92 -1.07 16.38 -5.53
C GLN A 92 -1.39 15.23 -4.55
N ASP A 93 -0.37 14.48 -4.13
CA ASP A 93 -0.58 13.33 -3.26
C ASP A 93 -1.08 13.80 -1.88
N GLN A 94 -1.93 13.00 -1.25
CA GLN A 94 -2.50 13.30 0.06
C GLN A 94 -1.73 12.59 1.17
N TRP A 95 -1.90 13.05 2.41
CA TRP A 95 -1.20 12.51 3.57
C TRP A 95 -2.18 12.17 4.68
N VAL A 96 -2.00 10.99 5.28
CA VAL A 96 -2.71 10.56 6.47
C VAL A 96 -1.68 10.21 7.54
N VAL A 97 -1.86 10.79 8.72
CA VAL A 97 -1.04 10.48 9.88
C VAL A 97 -1.85 9.57 10.78
N LYS A 98 -1.26 8.45 11.22
CA LYS A 98 -1.92 7.49 12.12
C LYS A 98 -1.09 7.23 13.36
N SER A 99 -1.76 7.03 14.48
CA SER A 99 -1.14 6.66 15.77
C SER A 99 -1.37 5.18 16.15
N VAL A 100 -2.13 4.46 15.33
CA VAL A 100 -2.48 3.04 15.51
C VAL A 100 -2.23 2.29 14.20
N PRO A 101 -2.21 0.93 14.20
CA PRO A 101 -1.89 0.16 12.99
C PRO A 101 -2.79 0.47 11.79
N SER A 102 -4.10 0.63 12.00
CA SER A 102 -5.07 0.92 10.93
C SER A 102 -5.02 2.40 10.52
N ALA A 103 -4.87 2.67 9.22
CA ALA A 103 -4.97 4.03 8.68
C ALA A 103 -6.36 4.64 8.81
N TYR A 104 -7.40 3.79 8.80
CA TYR A 104 -8.79 4.22 8.88
C TYR A 104 -9.17 4.69 10.29
N ALA A 105 -8.67 4.00 11.31
CA ALA A 105 -9.01 4.28 12.70
C ALA A 105 -8.50 5.67 13.14
N GLY A 106 -9.42 6.55 13.52
CA GLY A 106 -9.13 7.95 13.85
C GLY A 106 -9.00 8.89 12.65
N ASN A 107 -9.18 8.39 11.42
CA ASN A 107 -9.20 9.17 10.18
C ASN A 107 -10.47 8.89 9.36
N GLU A 108 -11.54 8.42 10.00
CA GLU A 108 -12.78 8.00 9.34
C GLU A 108 -13.37 9.14 8.50
N ASP A 109 -13.48 10.36 9.05
CA ASP A 109 -14.01 11.53 8.35
C ASP A 109 -13.24 11.85 7.04
N PHE A 110 -11.92 11.61 7.02
CA PHE A 110 -11.11 11.82 5.82
C PHE A 110 -11.49 10.83 4.72
N PHE A 111 -11.63 9.54 5.04
CA PHE A 111 -11.99 8.51 4.07
C PHE A 111 -13.49 8.57 3.70
N ASP A 112 -14.37 8.90 4.64
CA ASP A 112 -15.80 9.10 4.37
C ASP A 112 -16.04 10.26 3.40
N SER A 113 -15.16 11.28 3.38
CA SER A 113 -15.22 12.35 2.39
C SER A 113 -15.05 11.85 0.94
N TYR A 114 -14.27 10.79 0.74
CA TYR A 114 -14.13 10.13 -0.56
C TYR A 114 -15.38 9.35 -0.95
N VAL A 115 -16.10 8.79 0.03
CA VAL A 115 -17.40 8.13 -0.20
C VAL A 115 -18.41 9.15 -0.69
N TRP A 116 -18.58 10.27 0.01
CA TRP A 116 -19.52 11.31 -0.40
C TRP A 116 -19.20 11.87 -1.78
N ARG A 117 -17.91 12.02 -2.11
CA ARG A 117 -17.48 12.44 -3.44
C ARG A 117 -17.81 11.38 -4.49
N ALA A 118 -17.53 10.11 -4.22
CA ALA A 118 -17.85 9.00 -5.12
C ALA A 118 -19.37 8.96 -5.39
N GLU A 119 -20.20 9.05 -4.35
CA GLU A 119 -21.66 9.08 -4.46
C GLU A 119 -22.17 10.28 -5.28
N ALA A 120 -21.64 11.48 -5.03
CA ALA A 120 -22.02 12.68 -5.76
C ALA A 120 -21.65 12.61 -7.25
N GLU A 121 -20.56 11.91 -7.58
CA GLU A 121 -20.13 11.64 -8.96
C GLU A 121 -20.79 10.40 -9.56
N GLY A 122 -21.62 9.69 -8.77
CA GLY A 122 -22.22 8.41 -9.15
C GLY A 122 -21.21 7.30 -9.39
N LYS A 123 -20.01 7.38 -8.79
CA LYS A 123 -18.88 6.45 -8.90
C LYS A 123 -18.80 5.50 -7.69
N GLU A 124 -18.13 4.37 -7.86
CA GLU A 124 -17.71 3.49 -6.76
C GLU A 124 -16.34 3.92 -6.20
N LEU A 125 -16.07 3.64 -4.94
CA LEU A 125 -14.75 3.86 -4.32
C LEU A 125 -14.00 2.53 -4.18
N GLU A 126 -12.78 2.48 -4.69
CA GLU A 126 -11.86 1.34 -4.59
C GLU A 126 -10.60 1.75 -3.84
N ILE A 127 -10.21 0.98 -2.82
CA ILE A 127 -9.04 1.26 -1.99
C ILE A 127 -8.03 0.14 -2.16
N ASN A 128 -6.83 0.47 -2.62
CA ASN A 128 -5.73 -0.47 -2.77
C ASN A 128 -4.64 -0.11 -1.77
N THR A 129 -4.17 -1.07 -0.99
CA THR A 129 -3.16 -0.85 0.07
C THR A 129 -1.86 -1.59 -0.26
N CYS A 130 -0.73 -0.91 -0.12
CA CYS A 130 0.62 -1.45 -0.30
C CYS A 130 1.58 -0.84 0.74
N GLY A 131 2.82 -1.31 0.81
CA GLY A 131 3.85 -0.73 1.71
C GLY A 131 4.34 -1.68 2.82
N LEU A 132 4.73 -1.13 3.96
CA LEU A 132 5.36 -1.88 5.05
C LEU A 132 4.38 -2.46 6.05
N TRP A 133 4.88 -3.42 6.82
CA TRP A 133 4.17 -4.11 7.89
C TRP A 133 2.90 -4.77 7.43
N ALA A 134 3.07 -5.68 6.46
CA ALA A 134 1.97 -6.42 5.85
C ALA A 134 1.00 -7.02 6.89
N LEU A 135 1.54 -7.63 7.95
CA LEU A 135 0.74 -8.32 8.97
C LEU A 135 0.05 -7.39 9.96
N GLU A 136 0.64 -6.23 10.23
CA GLU A 136 0.13 -5.31 11.24
C GLU A 136 -0.64 -4.16 10.59
N CYS A 137 0.04 -3.26 9.90
CA CYS A 137 -0.56 -2.01 9.42
C CYS A 137 -1.39 -2.21 8.15
N VAL A 138 -0.87 -2.93 7.16
CA VAL A 138 -1.62 -3.19 5.91
C VAL A 138 -2.86 -4.04 6.20
N ASN A 139 -2.71 -5.14 6.94
CA ASN A 139 -3.84 -5.99 7.30
C ASN A 139 -4.88 -5.25 8.14
N ALA A 140 -4.48 -4.56 9.22
CA ALA A 140 -5.43 -3.83 10.05
C ALA A 140 -6.19 -2.75 9.27
N THR A 141 -5.49 -2.05 8.37
CA THR A 141 -6.10 -1.04 7.48
C THR A 141 -7.11 -1.70 6.54
N HIS A 142 -6.72 -2.78 5.85
CA HIS A 142 -7.61 -3.52 4.98
C HIS A 142 -8.85 -4.05 5.71
N THR A 143 -8.68 -4.69 6.87
CA THR A 143 -9.78 -5.20 7.70
C THR A 143 -10.72 -4.07 8.15
N SER A 144 -10.19 -2.91 8.57
CA SER A 144 -11.03 -1.78 8.95
C SER A 144 -11.89 -1.28 7.79
N PHE A 145 -11.31 -1.10 6.61
CA PHE A 145 -12.06 -0.70 5.42
C PHE A 145 -13.08 -1.77 5.01
N HIS A 146 -12.70 -3.04 5.04
CA HIS A 146 -13.60 -4.15 4.73
C HIS A 146 -14.82 -4.15 5.66
N ASN A 147 -14.59 -4.04 6.97
CA ASN A 147 -15.66 -4.01 7.97
C ASN A 147 -16.55 -2.76 7.86
N ALA A 148 -16.01 -1.66 7.33
CA ALA A 148 -16.78 -0.46 7.03
C ALA A 148 -17.49 -0.53 5.66
N GLY A 149 -17.36 -1.65 4.92
CA GLY A 149 -18.10 -1.90 3.67
C GLY A 149 -17.42 -1.40 2.40
N TYR A 150 -16.15 -0.99 2.48
CA TYR A 150 -15.39 -0.50 1.33
C TYR A 150 -14.88 -1.65 0.44
N ASP A 151 -14.77 -1.43 -0.89
CA ASP A 151 -14.02 -2.29 -1.82
C ASP A 151 -12.52 -2.08 -1.60
N SER A 152 -11.99 -2.74 -0.56
CA SER A 152 -10.59 -2.68 -0.15
C SER A 152 -9.83 -3.91 -0.63
N ARG A 153 -8.61 -3.70 -1.12
CA ARG A 153 -7.71 -4.76 -1.62
C ARG A 153 -6.28 -4.49 -1.19
N ILE A 154 -5.49 -5.56 -1.08
CA ILE A 154 -4.05 -5.50 -0.84
C ILE A 154 -3.31 -5.76 -2.15
N VAL A 155 -2.31 -4.95 -2.45
CA VAL A 155 -1.42 -5.18 -3.61
C VAL A 155 -0.33 -6.17 -3.19
N GLY A 156 -0.56 -7.45 -3.43
CA GLY A 156 0.15 -8.54 -2.76
C GLY A 156 1.64 -8.67 -3.06
N ASP A 157 2.10 -8.19 -4.21
CA ASP A 157 3.52 -8.14 -4.59
C ASP A 157 4.21 -6.81 -4.21
N MET A 158 3.47 -5.89 -3.60
CA MET A 158 3.93 -4.55 -3.21
C MET A 158 3.83 -4.35 -1.69
N ILE A 159 3.95 -5.44 -0.93
CA ILE A 159 3.98 -5.42 0.53
C ILE A 159 5.26 -6.05 1.05
N LEU A 160 5.71 -5.58 2.22
CA LEU A 160 6.81 -6.18 2.95
C LEU A 160 6.46 -6.28 4.43
N ASP A 161 6.68 -7.46 5.01
CA ASP A 161 6.67 -7.62 6.46
C ASP A 161 8.11 -7.54 7.00
N SER A 162 8.38 -6.53 7.83
CA SER A 162 9.74 -6.27 8.34
C SER A 162 10.24 -7.35 9.31
N HIS A 163 9.34 -8.16 9.88
CA HIS A 163 9.71 -9.28 10.75
C HIS A 163 10.22 -10.49 9.96
N ASN A 164 9.88 -10.59 8.67
CA ASN A 164 10.24 -11.74 7.84
C ASN A 164 10.55 -11.31 6.38
N PRO A 165 11.57 -10.45 6.17
CA PRO A 165 11.83 -9.88 4.85
C PRO A 165 12.14 -10.99 3.85
N GLY A 166 11.26 -11.17 2.88
CA GLY A 166 11.44 -12.15 1.83
C GLY A 166 12.43 -11.75 0.76
N ARG A 167 12.52 -12.56 -0.29
CA ARG A 167 13.42 -12.32 -1.43
C ARG A 167 12.61 -11.85 -2.65
N LYS A 168 13.09 -10.74 -3.21
CA LYS A 168 12.65 -9.96 -4.38
C LYS A 168 11.98 -10.71 -5.55
N GLY A 169 10.95 -10.11 -6.13
CA GLY A 169 10.54 -10.26 -7.55
C GLY A 169 10.07 -11.64 -7.99
N GLN A 170 9.82 -12.55 -7.05
CA GLN A 170 9.18 -13.84 -7.31
C GLN A 170 7.76 -13.80 -6.74
N ARG A 171 6.91 -14.74 -7.17
CA ARG A 171 5.71 -15.08 -6.39
C ARG A 171 6.11 -15.16 -4.91
N PRO A 172 5.25 -14.67 -4.00
CA PRO A 172 5.58 -14.44 -2.61
C PRO A 172 6.38 -15.59 -2.03
N ASN A 173 7.44 -15.28 -1.28
CA ASN A 173 8.20 -16.32 -0.63
C ASN A 173 7.27 -17.11 0.33
N ARG A 174 7.72 -18.24 0.87
CA ARG A 174 6.85 -19.06 1.73
C ARG A 174 6.23 -18.28 2.91
N GLY A 175 6.91 -17.26 3.45
CA GLY A 175 6.41 -16.40 4.52
C GLY A 175 5.38 -15.38 4.04
N GLU A 176 5.68 -14.62 2.98
CA GLU A 176 4.77 -13.66 2.34
C GLU A 176 3.53 -14.35 1.78
N LYS A 177 3.68 -15.57 1.26
CA LYS A 177 2.55 -16.39 0.81
C LYS A 177 1.69 -16.84 1.98
N GLN A 178 2.29 -17.24 3.11
CA GLN A 178 1.52 -17.57 4.31
C GLN A 178 0.78 -16.34 4.86
N ILE A 179 1.38 -15.16 4.78
CA ILE A 179 0.77 -13.88 5.17
C ILE A 179 -0.44 -13.58 4.27
N LEU A 180 -0.26 -13.68 2.95
CA LEU A 180 -1.34 -13.48 1.99
C LEU A 180 -2.43 -14.56 2.11
N ASP A 181 -2.05 -15.82 2.29
CA ASP A 181 -2.98 -16.94 2.50
C ASP A 181 -3.77 -16.75 3.81
N GLN A 182 -3.14 -16.23 4.88
CA GLN A 182 -3.79 -15.90 6.14
C GLN A 182 -4.78 -14.74 5.94
N ILE A 183 -4.36 -13.66 5.29
CA ILE A 183 -5.23 -12.52 5.02
C ILE A 183 -6.42 -12.97 4.16
N ALA A 184 -6.20 -13.70 3.07
CA ALA A 184 -7.26 -14.23 2.21
C ALA A 184 -8.25 -15.16 2.96
N GLN A 185 -7.78 -15.89 3.97
CA GLN A 185 -8.64 -16.70 4.83
C GLN A 185 -9.45 -15.86 5.82
N GLU A 186 -8.88 -14.75 6.32
CA GLU A 186 -9.51 -13.85 7.29
C GLU A 186 -10.47 -12.84 6.63
N THR A 187 -10.22 -12.46 5.37
CA THR A 187 -10.99 -11.46 4.63
C THR A 187 -11.55 -12.04 3.32
N SER A 188 -12.86 -12.21 3.23
CA SER A 188 -13.70 -12.44 2.03
C SER A 188 -13.14 -13.16 0.78
N GLY A 189 -12.17 -14.06 0.91
CA GLY A 189 -11.66 -14.88 -0.20
C GLY A 189 -10.76 -14.13 -1.21
N ASP A 190 -10.45 -14.80 -2.32
CA ASP A 190 -9.44 -14.41 -3.34
C ASP A 190 -9.56 -12.98 -3.91
N SER A 191 -10.67 -12.26 -3.70
CA SER A 191 -10.84 -10.87 -4.15
C SER A 191 -10.14 -9.83 -3.28
N ALA A 192 -9.73 -10.18 -2.06
CA ALA A 192 -9.05 -9.27 -1.13
C ALA A 192 -7.61 -8.94 -1.55
N ILE A 193 -7.02 -9.74 -2.43
CA ILE A 193 -5.63 -9.57 -2.89
C ILE A 193 -5.64 -9.32 -4.40
N LYS A 194 -4.85 -8.34 -4.83
CA LYS A 194 -4.62 -8.03 -6.23
C LYS A 194 -3.13 -7.95 -6.50
N TRP A 195 -2.69 -8.40 -7.68
CA TRP A 195 -1.30 -8.24 -8.10
C TRP A 195 -1.13 -6.92 -8.86
N SER A 196 0.00 -6.26 -8.70
CA SER A 196 0.27 -4.94 -9.29
C SER A 196 0.00 -4.88 -10.80
N GLY A 197 0.44 -5.89 -11.56
CA GLY A 197 0.20 -6.00 -12.99
C GLY A 197 -1.29 -6.09 -13.36
N GLU A 198 -2.05 -6.93 -12.65
CA GLU A 198 -3.49 -7.06 -12.90
C GLU A 198 -4.24 -5.78 -12.52
N LEU A 199 -3.85 -5.13 -11.42
CA LEU A 199 -4.45 -3.87 -11.00
C LEU A 199 -4.21 -2.77 -12.02
N LEU A 200 -2.98 -2.66 -12.55
CA LEU A 200 -2.62 -1.70 -13.60
C LEU A 200 -3.39 -1.96 -14.90
N GLU A 201 -3.58 -3.21 -15.30
CA GLU A 201 -4.38 -3.56 -16.47
C GLU A 201 -5.85 -3.14 -16.31
N GLU A 202 -6.46 -3.42 -15.15
CA GLU A 202 -7.81 -2.97 -14.82
C GLU A 202 -7.90 -1.44 -14.83
N HIS A 203 -6.91 -0.75 -14.28
CA HIS A 203 -6.85 0.71 -14.25
C HIS A 203 -6.76 1.33 -15.64
N ARG A 204 -5.85 0.81 -16.48
CA ARG A 204 -5.69 1.26 -17.87
C ARG A 204 -6.93 1.01 -18.71
N ALA A 205 -7.58 -0.13 -18.53
CA ALA A 205 -8.83 -0.46 -19.22
C ALA A 205 -9.97 0.52 -18.88
N ARG A 206 -9.96 1.05 -17.64
CA ARG A 206 -10.94 2.03 -17.15
C ARG A 206 -10.63 3.46 -17.57
N ASN A 207 -9.34 3.79 -17.71
CA ASN A 207 -8.85 5.13 -18.05
C ASN A 207 -8.07 5.14 -19.39
N PRO A 208 -8.73 4.91 -20.55
CA PRO A 208 -8.07 4.78 -21.85
C PRO A 208 -7.45 6.07 -22.41
N ARG A 209 -7.32 7.14 -21.61
CA ARG A 209 -6.64 8.38 -22.03
C ARG A 209 -5.15 8.20 -22.33
N HIS A 210 -4.58 7.04 -22.00
CA HIS A 210 -3.16 6.72 -22.18
C HIS A 210 -2.91 5.39 -22.91
N THR A 211 -3.79 4.98 -23.82
CA THR A 211 -3.32 4.07 -24.88
C THR A 211 -2.46 4.93 -25.81
N PRO A 212 -1.14 4.70 -25.93
CA PRO A 212 -0.44 5.23 -27.09
C PRO A 212 -1.22 4.71 -28.29
N LEU A 213 -1.69 5.59 -29.17
CA LEU A 213 -2.12 5.16 -30.48
C LEU A 213 -0.93 4.39 -31.06
N GLU A 214 -1.03 3.06 -31.15
CA GLU A 214 -0.14 2.30 -32.00
C GLU A 214 -0.36 2.85 -33.41
N LEU A 215 0.55 3.70 -33.86
CA LEU A 215 0.65 4.05 -35.26
C LEU A 215 1.15 2.78 -35.96
N SER A 216 0.21 1.95 -36.41
CA SER A 216 0.52 0.96 -37.43
C SER A 216 0.94 1.69 -38.70
N LEU A 217 2.17 1.41 -39.15
CA LEU A 217 2.58 1.62 -40.53
C LEU A 217 2.17 0.41 -41.36
#